data_AF-A0A1R1ES51-F1
#
_entry.id   AF-A0A1R1ES51-F1
#
_cell.length_a   1.000
_cell.length_b   1.000
_cell.length_c   1.000
_cell.angle_alpha   90.00
_cell.angle_beta   90.00
_cell.angle_gamma   90.00
#
_symmetry.space_group_name_H-M   'P 1'
#
loop_
_entity.id
_entity.type
_entity.pdbx_description
1 polymer ?
#
loop_
_entity_poly.entity_id
_entity_poly.type
_entity_poly.pdbx_seq_one_letter_code
_entity_poly.pdbx_strand_id
1 'polypeptide(L)' 'MLKDFQVRVVANACITRVNDGEGTIDQVVSSYPMQEDDKEKVLAYAYVLRPDLKPADQN' A
#
# COMPACT_ATOMS: atom_id res chain seq x y z
N MET A 1 5.21 -13.03 -6.98
CA MET A 1 3.87 -12.61 -7.42
C MET A 1 2.87 -13.05 -6.39
N LEU A 2 2.25 -12.08 -5.73
CA LEU A 2 1.20 -12.30 -4.74
C LEU A 2 -0.09 -12.71 -5.45
N LYS A 3 -0.84 -13.61 -4.83
CA LYS A 3 -2.23 -13.89 -5.20
C LYS A 3 -3.11 -12.73 -4.75
N ASP A 4 -4.25 -12.53 -5.40
CA ASP A 4 -5.17 -11.42 -5.11
C ASP A 4 -5.52 -11.29 -3.62
N PHE A 5 -5.80 -12.40 -2.93
CA PHE A 5 -6.11 -12.35 -1.50
C PHE A 5 -4.92 -11.86 -0.65
N GLN A 6 -3.68 -12.16 -1.06
CA GLN A 6 -2.48 -11.71 -0.37
C GLN A 6 -2.28 -10.21 -0.57
N VAL A 7 -2.55 -9.68 -1.78
CA VAL A 7 -2.56 -8.23 -2.03
C VAL A 7 -3.51 -7.51 -1.07
N ARG A 8 -4.73 -8.04 -0.89
CA ARG A 8 -5.71 -7.46 0.05
C ARG A 8 -5.23 -7.48 1.49
N VAL A 9 -4.63 -8.59 1.94
CA VAL A 9 -4.10 -8.73 3.30
C VAL A 9 -2.95 -7.74 3.53
N VAL A 10 -1.99 -7.68 2.60
CA VAL A 10 -0.84 -6.78 2.70
C VAL A 10 -1.27 -5.32 2.66
N ALA A 11 -2.20 -4.94 1.78
CA ALA A 11 -2.72 -3.58 1.71
C ALA A 11 -3.40 -3.14 3.02
N ASN A 12 -4.24 -3.98 3.62
CA ASN A 12 -4.84 -3.69 4.93
C ASN A 12 -3.78 -3.55 6.02
N ALA A 13 -2.76 -4.43 6.05
CA ALA A 13 -1.66 -4.32 6.99
C ALA A 13 -0.89 -3.00 6.82
N CYS A 14 -0.64 -2.58 5.59
CA CYS A 14 0.03 -1.30 5.30
C CYS A 14 -0.82 -0.11 5.78
N ILE A 15 -2.14 -0.12 5.53
CA ILE A 15 -3.06 0.92 6.01
C ILE A 15 -3.05 0.99 7.54
N THR A 16 -3.08 -0.14 8.24
CA THR A 16 -3.00 -0.17 9.70
C THR A 16 -1.73 0.52 10.20
N ARG A 17 -0.57 0.16 9.64
CA ARG A 17 0.72 0.76 10.02
C ARG A 17 0.76 2.28 9.75
N VAL A 18 0.16 2.74 8.65
CA VAL A 18 0.03 4.18 8.38
C VAL A 18 -0.85 4.86 9.43
N ASN A 19 -1.98 4.25 9.81
CA ASN A 19 -2.85 4.78 10.87
C ASN A 19 -2.16 4.84 12.23
N ASP A 20 -1.25 3.90 12.49
CA ASP A 20 -0.42 3.87 13.70
C ASP A 20 0.74 4.88 13.63
N GLY A 21 0.87 5.63 12.53
CA GLY A 21 1.84 6.71 12.36
C GLY A 21 3.23 6.24 11.93
N GLU A 22 3.37 5.03 11.39
CA GLU A 22 4.66 4.47 10.96
C GLU A 22 5.24 5.09 9.68
N GLY A 23 4.54 6.04 9.05
CA GLY A 23 5.01 6.76 7.87
C GLY A 23 3.95 6.93 6.79
N THR A 24 4.38 7.29 5.58
CA THR A 24 3.49 7.34 4.41
C THR A 24 3.23 5.93 3.86
N ILE A 25 2.15 5.78 3.11
CA ILE A 25 1.80 4.48 2.51
C ILE A 25 2.91 3.94 1.59
N ASP A 26 3.57 4.80 0.82
CA ASP A 26 4.69 4.39 -0.05
C ASP A 26 5.90 3.89 0.77
N GLN A 27 6.21 4.54 1.89
CA GLN A 27 7.28 4.12 2.81
C GLN A 27 6.97 2.75 3.42
N VAL A 28 5.73 2.59 3.92
CA VAL A 28 5.28 1.34 4.54
C VAL A 28 5.28 0.20 3.52
N VAL A 29 4.74 0.39 2.32
CA VAL A 29 4.72 -0.64 1.26
C VAL A 29 6.14 -1.01 0.84
N SER A 30 7.03 -0.01 0.69
CA SER A 30 8.42 -0.24 0.30
C SER A 30 9.23 -1.02 1.34
N SER A 31 8.76 -1.11 2.59
CA SER A 31 9.40 -1.91 3.65
C SER A 31 9.23 -3.42 3.49
N TYR A 32 8.27 -3.88 2.67
CA TYR A 32 8.04 -5.30 2.43
C TYR A 32 8.95 -5.83 1.31
N PRO A 33 9.59 -7.01 1.47
CA PRO A 33 10.44 -7.61 0.44
C PRO A 33 9.58 -8.26 -0.65
N MET A 34 8.99 -7.43 -1.53
CA MET A 34 8.16 -7.87 -2.65
C MET A 34 8.56 -7.19 -3.97
N GLN A 35 8.15 -7.81 -5.07
CA GLN A 35 8.43 -7.33 -6.43
C GLN A 35 7.66 -6.04 -6.73
N GLU A 36 8.15 -5.24 -7.67
CA GLU A 36 7.56 -3.93 -7.99
C GLU A 36 6.10 -4.04 -8.42
N ASP A 37 5.77 -4.99 -9.32
CA ASP A 37 4.38 -5.27 -9.73
C ASP A 37 3.45 -5.60 -8.55
N ASP A 38 3.96 -6.28 -7.51
CA ASP A 38 3.18 -6.61 -6.33
C ASP A 38 2.99 -5.36 -5.45
N LYS A 39 3.99 -4.47 -5.37
CA LYS A 39 3.87 -3.17 -4.66
C LYS A 39 2.82 -2.29 -5.31
N GLU A 40 2.82 -2.17 -6.64
CA GLU A 40 1.84 -1.37 -7.38
C GLU A 40 0.42 -1.86 -7.14
N LYS A 41 0.20 -3.18 -7.15
CA LYS A 41 -1.11 -3.78 -6.84
C LYS A 41 -1.56 -3.49 -5.41
N VAL A 42 -0.63 -3.56 -4.44
CA VAL A 42 -0.90 -3.24 -3.03
C VAL A 42 -1.26 -1.77 -2.87
N LEU A 43 -0.50 -0.85 -3.48
CA LEU A 43 -0.78 0.59 -3.46
C LEU A 43 -2.12 0.90 -4.11
N ALA A 44 -2.39 0.36 -5.30
CA ALA A 44 -3.65 0.56 -5.99
C ALA A 44 -4.84 0.12 -5.11
N TYR A 45 -4.74 -1.05 -4.47
CA TYR A 45 -5.79 -1.52 -3.57
C TYR A 45 -5.91 -0.64 -2.31
N ALA A 46 -4.78 -0.21 -1.74
CA ALA A 46 -4.77 0.70 -0.60
C ALA A 46 -5.46 2.03 -0.93
N TYR A 47 -5.22 2.60 -2.12
CA TYR A 47 -5.85 3.83 -2.59
C TYR A 47 -7.35 3.69 -2.87
N VAL A 48 -7.82 2.51 -3.27
CA VAL A 48 -9.26 2.25 -3.36
C VAL A 48 -9.92 2.31 -1.98
N LEU A 49 -9.27 1.76 -0.95
CA LEU A 49 -9.81 1.77 0.43
C LEU A 49 -9.62 3.10 1.15
N ARG A 50 -8.51 3.78 0.88
CA ARG A 50 -8.08 5.03 1.52
C ARG A 50 -7.57 6.02 0.46
N PRO A 51 -8.49 6.65 -0.30
CA PRO A 51 -8.12 7.62 -1.33
C PRO A 51 -7.34 8.83 -0.78
N ASP A 52 -7.51 9.14 0.50
CA ASP A 52 -6.80 10.20 1.22
C ASP A 52 -5.30 9.94 1.37
N LEU A 53 -4.86 8.68 1.25
CA LEU A 53 -3.44 8.31 1.26
C LEU A 53 -2.79 8.46 -0.11
N LYS A 54 -3.56 8.71 -1.17
CA LYS A 54 -3.01 8.91 -2.52
C LYS A 54 -2.14 10.16 -2.50
N PRO A 55 -0.90 10.13 -3.06
CA PRO A 55 -0.13 11.34 -3.24
C PRO A 55 -0.95 12.35 -4.04
N ALA A 56 -0.96 13.62 -3.61
CA ALA A 56 -1.55 14.69 -4.41
C ALA A 56 -0.86 14.65 -5.78
N ASP A 57 -1.64 14.49 -6.85
CA ASP A 57 -1.13 14.35 -8.21
C ASP A 57 -0.11 15.49 -8.46
N GLN A 58 1.18 15.14 -8.52
CA GLN A 58 2.23 16.09 -8.85
C GLN A 58 2.11 16.33 -10.35
N ASN A 59 1.39 17.41 -10.70
CA ASN A 59 1.33 17.95 -12.06
C ASN A 59 2.72 18.28 -12.59
#